data_AF-A0A2N8HDR0-F1
#
_entry.id   AF-A0A2N8HDR0-F1
#
_cell.length_a   1.000
_cell.length_b   1.000
_cell.length_c   1.000
_cell.angle_alpha   90.00
_cell.angle_beta   90.00
_cell.angle_gamma   90.00
#
_symmetry.space_group_name_H-M   'P 1'
#
loop_
_entity.id
_entity.type
_entity.pdbx_description
1 polymer ?
#
loop_
_entity_poly.entity_id
_entity_poly.type
_entity_poly.pdbx_seq_one_letter_code
_entity_poly.pdbx_strand_id
1 'polypeptide(L)'
;MPRIALFTLALGDLYHDFLRVSLPFNQRFFLPGMEVDFHYFSDRDLELPGVRFHPERKTVWPFTAFNKMLFIDRFLTEQSLYGYYDYIYFIDADTCFVNRAGEELLASALFLVNVPWMAHVAGGFFGGTPALMRMAAILTKAYIHEGRTRKHFDRTADEFVLKRLYDILEEKTALDCEKKNRSRYLLFSPRVPPDRLEDAGKEGHLLVNVGLPGSRYKDSSLLCFHPDWTDTVELDLERGWINHRGHLGELEKVEPEKKGMEELPETGGVLRIHWWGFPDAEEYLHLDSGIITVGNA
;
A
#
# COMPACT_ATOMS: atom_id res chain seq x y z
N MET A 1 -22.45 15.77 -14.88
CA MET A 1 -22.33 14.97 -13.65
C MET A 1 -20.86 14.67 -13.48
N PRO A 2 -20.26 14.84 -12.28
CA PRO A 2 -18.84 14.59 -12.09
C PRO A 2 -18.49 13.12 -12.39
N ARG A 3 -17.36 12.90 -13.06
CA ARG A 3 -16.77 11.57 -13.27
C ARG A 3 -15.74 11.29 -12.20
N ILE A 4 -15.94 10.21 -11.47
CA ILE A 4 -15.09 9.84 -10.34
C ILE A 4 -14.40 8.51 -10.61
N ALA A 5 -13.14 8.40 -10.22
CA ALA A 5 -12.45 7.11 -10.14
C ALA A 5 -12.18 6.75 -8.67
N LEU A 6 -12.42 5.49 -8.29
CA LEU A 6 -11.97 4.93 -7.02
C LEU A 6 -11.01 3.77 -7.29
N PHE A 7 -9.77 3.92 -6.82
CA PHE A 7 -8.73 2.91 -6.94
C PHE A 7 -8.50 2.16 -5.62
N THR A 8 -8.15 0.90 -5.73
CA THR A 8 -7.70 0.06 -4.61
C THR A 8 -6.47 -0.74 -5.00
N LEU A 9 -5.60 -1.04 -4.04
CA LEU A 9 -4.45 -1.91 -4.22
C LEU A 9 -4.65 -3.20 -3.41
N ALA A 10 -4.61 -4.36 -4.06
CA ALA A 10 -4.78 -5.66 -3.43
C ALA A 10 -3.71 -6.64 -3.93
N LEU A 11 -2.56 -6.69 -3.24
CA LEU A 11 -1.42 -7.54 -3.60
C LEU A 11 -1.24 -8.67 -2.58
N GLY A 12 -1.35 -9.93 -3.03
CA GLY A 12 -1.30 -11.13 -2.19
C GLY A 12 -2.67 -11.56 -1.63
N ASP A 13 -2.80 -12.84 -1.27
CA ASP A 13 -4.06 -13.50 -0.90
C ASP A 13 -4.83 -12.80 0.22
N LEU A 14 -4.16 -12.34 1.28
CA LEU A 14 -4.76 -11.61 2.37
C LEU A 14 -5.46 -10.33 1.88
N TYR A 15 -4.80 -9.57 1.00
CA TYR A 15 -5.39 -8.36 0.44
C TYR A 15 -6.43 -8.66 -0.65
N HIS A 16 -6.32 -9.80 -1.33
CA HIS A 16 -7.39 -10.31 -2.20
C HIS A 16 -8.66 -10.61 -1.41
N ASP A 17 -8.52 -11.24 -0.24
CA ASP A 17 -9.65 -11.57 0.63
C ASP A 17 -10.27 -10.32 1.25
N PHE A 18 -9.44 -9.35 1.64
CA PHE A 18 -9.94 -8.04 2.05
C PHE A 18 -10.76 -7.37 0.95
N LEU A 19 -10.23 -7.33 -0.29
CA LEU A 19 -10.91 -6.69 -1.41
C LEU A 19 -12.26 -7.35 -1.76
N ARG A 20 -12.33 -8.68 -1.70
CA ARG A 20 -13.58 -9.43 -1.90
C ARG A 20 -14.68 -9.03 -0.92
N VAL A 21 -14.30 -8.68 0.31
CA VAL A 21 -15.24 -8.22 1.35
C VAL A 21 -15.54 -6.73 1.22
N SER A 22 -14.53 -5.90 0.98
CA SER A 22 -14.67 -4.44 1.01
C SER A 22 -15.31 -3.85 -0.25
N LEU A 23 -15.07 -4.42 -1.43
CA LEU A 23 -15.53 -3.86 -2.70
C LEU A 23 -17.06 -3.71 -2.81
N PRO A 24 -17.89 -4.72 -2.47
CA PRO A 24 -19.35 -4.58 -2.56
C PRO A 24 -19.89 -3.43 -1.69
N PHE A 25 -19.27 -3.20 -0.53
CA PHE A 25 -19.57 -2.10 0.37
C PHE A 25 -19.18 -0.76 -0.26
N ASN A 26 -17.97 -0.68 -0.82
CA ASN A 26 -17.52 0.53 -1.52
C ASN A 26 -18.42 0.88 -2.70
N GLN A 27 -18.79 -0.09 -3.54
CA GLN A 27 -19.72 0.12 -4.67
C GLN A 27 -21.11 0.60 -4.24
N ARG A 28 -21.59 0.16 -3.07
CA ARG A 28 -22.91 0.54 -2.54
C ARG A 28 -22.92 1.92 -1.90
N PHE A 29 -21.86 2.28 -1.18
CA PHE A 29 -21.89 3.40 -0.25
C PHE A 29 -21.03 4.59 -0.68
N PHE A 30 -20.08 4.42 -1.59
CA PHE A 30 -19.25 5.51 -2.11
C PHE A 30 -19.95 6.24 -3.26
N LEU A 31 -20.33 7.49 -3.02
CA LEU A 31 -20.95 8.41 -3.99
C LEU A 31 -22.14 7.80 -4.74
N PRO A 32 -23.14 7.23 -4.03
CA PRO A 32 -24.25 6.54 -4.69
C PRO A 32 -25.04 7.51 -5.56
N GLY A 33 -25.29 7.09 -6.81
CA GLY A 33 -25.98 7.90 -7.82
C GLY A 33 -25.05 8.74 -8.72
N MET A 34 -23.74 8.66 -8.52
CA MET A 34 -22.73 9.29 -9.40
C MET A 34 -22.09 8.29 -10.36
N GLU A 35 -21.43 8.81 -11.41
CA GLU A 35 -20.64 8.03 -12.36
C GLU A 35 -19.27 7.72 -11.74
N VAL A 36 -19.17 6.55 -11.09
CA VAL A 36 -17.93 6.08 -10.46
C VAL A 36 -17.36 4.88 -11.22
N ASP A 37 -16.14 5.04 -11.73
CA ASP A 37 -15.33 3.93 -12.23
C ASP A 37 -14.54 3.33 -11.05
N PHE A 38 -14.81 2.06 -10.74
CA PHE A 38 -14.03 1.31 -9.75
C PHE A 38 -12.86 0.60 -10.42
N HIS A 39 -11.68 0.69 -9.81
CA HIS A 39 -10.45 0.09 -10.29
C HIS A 39 -9.72 -0.64 -9.17
N TYR A 40 -9.05 -1.74 -9.50
CA TYR A 40 -8.13 -2.37 -8.57
C TYR A 40 -6.84 -2.82 -9.25
N PHE A 41 -5.73 -2.64 -8.54
CA PHE A 41 -4.41 -3.15 -8.90
C PHE A 41 -4.15 -4.43 -8.12
N SER A 42 -3.73 -5.51 -8.79
CA SER A 42 -3.48 -6.80 -8.13
C SER A 42 -2.50 -7.69 -8.90
N ASP A 43 -1.85 -8.62 -8.20
CA ASP A 43 -0.96 -9.63 -8.78
C ASP A 43 -1.71 -10.81 -9.39
N ARG A 44 -3.05 -10.82 -9.29
CA ARG A 44 -3.93 -11.72 -10.05
C ARG A 44 -5.28 -11.07 -10.35
N ASP A 45 -5.94 -11.54 -11.40
CA ASP A 45 -7.35 -11.20 -11.61
C ASP A 45 -8.22 -11.91 -10.58
N LEU A 46 -9.05 -11.15 -9.88
CA LEU A 46 -10.00 -11.63 -8.88
C LEU A 46 -11.41 -11.83 -9.45
N GLU A 47 -11.63 -11.50 -10.72
CA GLU A 47 -12.89 -11.62 -11.46
C GLU A 47 -14.08 -10.92 -10.75
N LEU A 48 -13.80 -9.77 -10.13
CA LEU A 48 -14.77 -9.03 -9.35
C LEU A 48 -15.74 -8.23 -10.26
N PRO A 49 -17.07 -8.31 -10.04
CA PRO A 49 -18.03 -7.63 -10.89
C PRO A 49 -18.01 -6.11 -10.70
N GLY A 50 -18.15 -5.37 -11.80
CA GLY A 50 -18.31 -3.90 -11.76
C GLY A 50 -17.05 -3.12 -11.36
N VAL A 51 -15.88 -3.73 -11.47
CA VAL A 51 -14.57 -3.11 -11.21
C VAL A 51 -13.59 -3.50 -12.31
N ARG A 52 -12.68 -2.60 -12.70
CA ARG A 52 -11.63 -2.87 -13.68
C ARG A 52 -10.35 -3.36 -13.01
N PHE A 53 -9.86 -4.51 -13.44
CA PHE A 53 -8.58 -5.09 -13.02
C PHE A 53 -7.40 -4.44 -13.76
N HIS A 54 -6.32 -4.18 -13.01
CA HIS A 54 -5.03 -3.76 -13.54
C HIS A 54 -3.92 -4.65 -12.98
N PRO A 55 -3.17 -5.38 -13.81
CA PRO A 55 -2.16 -6.31 -13.34
C PRO A 55 -0.95 -5.56 -12.77
N GLU A 56 -0.60 -5.85 -11.53
CA GLU A 56 0.55 -5.27 -10.83
C GLU A 56 1.20 -6.29 -9.93
N ARG A 57 2.53 -6.31 -9.89
CA ARG A 57 3.24 -7.27 -9.04
C ARG A 57 3.34 -6.82 -7.60
N LYS A 58 3.54 -7.82 -6.74
CA LYS A 58 3.89 -7.63 -5.34
C LYS A 58 5.25 -6.96 -5.18
N THR A 59 5.37 -6.16 -4.12
CA THR A 59 6.62 -5.51 -3.69
C THR A 59 6.76 -5.63 -2.17
N VAL A 60 7.96 -5.39 -1.64
CA VAL A 60 8.18 -5.32 -0.19
C VAL A 60 7.70 -4.00 0.41
N TRP A 61 7.36 -3.99 1.68
CA TRP A 61 7.17 -2.77 2.46
C TRP A 61 8.51 -2.01 2.59
N PRO A 62 8.52 -0.66 2.54
CA PRO A 62 7.38 0.25 2.38
C PRO A 62 7.00 0.56 0.92
N PHE A 63 7.64 -0.05 -0.08
CA PHE A 63 7.36 0.27 -1.49
C PHE A 63 5.91 -0.01 -1.89
N THR A 64 5.29 -1.05 -1.33
CA THR A 64 3.86 -1.34 -1.53
C THR A 64 2.98 -0.16 -1.13
N ALA A 65 3.31 0.52 -0.03
CA ALA A 65 2.59 1.71 0.44
C ALA A 65 2.72 2.87 -0.57
N PHE A 66 3.89 3.06 -1.16
CA PHE A 66 4.08 4.12 -2.15
C PHE A 66 3.43 3.81 -3.50
N ASN A 67 3.38 2.52 -3.87
CA ASN A 67 2.94 2.08 -5.19
C ASN A 67 1.49 2.49 -5.51
N LYS A 68 0.61 2.66 -4.52
CA LYS A 68 -0.76 3.12 -4.79
C LYS A 68 -0.81 4.43 -5.59
N MET A 69 -0.01 5.43 -5.22
CA MET A 69 0.05 6.70 -5.96
C MET A 69 0.75 6.53 -7.32
N LEU A 70 1.78 5.70 -7.39
CA LEU A 70 2.56 5.50 -8.61
C LEU A 70 1.80 4.70 -9.68
N PHE A 71 1.03 3.70 -9.27
CA PHE A 71 0.23 2.86 -10.17
C PHE A 71 -0.95 3.66 -10.73
N ILE A 72 -1.63 4.46 -9.89
CA ILE A 72 -2.65 5.41 -10.33
C ILE A 72 -2.07 6.38 -11.36
N ASP A 73 -0.95 7.04 -11.05
CA ASP A 73 -0.32 8.01 -11.96
C ASP A 73 0.10 7.40 -13.29
N ARG A 74 0.69 6.19 -13.25
CA ARG A 74 1.07 5.46 -14.47
C ARG A 74 -0.14 5.14 -15.32
N PHE A 75 -1.17 4.52 -14.72
CA PHE A 75 -2.40 4.17 -15.44
C PHE A 75 -3.06 5.40 -16.08
N LEU A 76 -3.24 6.47 -15.31
CA LEU A 76 -3.86 7.70 -15.81
C LEU A 76 -3.03 8.37 -16.91
N THR A 77 -1.69 8.31 -16.83
CA THR A 77 -0.80 8.84 -17.86
C THR A 77 -0.86 8.02 -19.15
N GLU A 78 -0.68 6.70 -19.05
CA GLU A 78 -0.66 5.79 -20.20
C GLU A 78 -1.97 5.81 -20.98
N GLN A 79 -3.09 5.93 -20.25
CA GLN A 79 -4.43 5.99 -20.85
C GLN A 79 -4.88 7.43 -21.18
N SER A 80 -4.06 8.45 -20.91
CA SER A 80 -4.41 9.86 -21.10
C SER A 80 -5.71 10.29 -20.41
N LEU A 81 -5.96 9.80 -19.18
CA LEU A 81 -7.22 9.95 -18.44
C LEU A 81 -7.22 11.11 -17.43
N TYR A 82 -6.12 11.84 -17.26
CA TYR A 82 -6.08 12.98 -16.33
C TYR A 82 -7.10 14.08 -16.64
N GLY A 83 -7.55 14.21 -17.90
CA GLY A 83 -8.62 15.13 -18.30
C GLY A 83 -10.01 14.49 -18.39
N TYR A 84 -10.13 13.20 -18.09
CA TYR A 84 -11.40 12.44 -18.15
C TYR A 84 -12.16 12.46 -16.82
N TYR A 85 -11.44 12.33 -15.70
CA TYR A 85 -12.01 12.34 -14.36
C TYR A 85 -12.01 13.75 -13.77
N ASP A 86 -13.06 14.09 -13.03
CA ASP A 86 -13.13 15.30 -12.23
C ASP A 86 -12.49 15.08 -10.85
N TYR A 87 -12.59 13.85 -10.33
CA TYR A 87 -12.02 13.46 -9.04
C TYR A 87 -11.48 12.03 -9.08
N ILE A 88 -10.38 11.81 -8.36
CA ILE A 88 -9.73 10.51 -8.22
C ILE A 88 -9.50 10.24 -6.74
N TYR A 89 -9.94 9.06 -6.29
CA TYR A 89 -9.79 8.59 -4.92
C TYR A 89 -9.03 7.27 -4.88
N PHE A 90 -8.45 7.01 -3.72
CA PHE A 90 -7.86 5.74 -3.35
C PHE A 90 -8.42 5.28 -2.01
N ILE A 91 -8.69 3.98 -1.88
CA ILE A 91 -9.02 3.31 -0.62
C ILE A 91 -8.22 2.01 -0.49
N ASP A 92 -7.64 1.75 0.69
CA ASP A 92 -6.96 0.49 0.99
C ASP A 92 -7.95 -0.68 0.92
N ALA A 93 -7.48 -1.86 0.49
CA ALA A 93 -8.35 -3.02 0.32
C ALA A 93 -8.97 -3.53 1.63
N ASP A 94 -8.30 -3.32 2.76
CA ASP A 94 -8.78 -3.67 4.10
C ASP A 94 -9.68 -2.59 4.70
N THR A 95 -10.07 -1.56 3.94
CA THR A 95 -10.96 -0.48 4.37
C THR A 95 -12.21 -0.44 3.48
N CYS A 96 -13.39 -0.22 4.09
CA CYS A 96 -14.62 -0.02 3.33
C CYS A 96 -15.58 1.00 3.94
N PHE A 97 -16.47 1.53 3.09
CA PHE A 97 -17.62 2.32 3.50
C PHE A 97 -18.75 1.42 4.02
N VAL A 98 -19.23 1.67 5.23
CA VAL A 98 -20.40 0.97 5.80
C VAL A 98 -21.63 1.88 5.92
N ASN A 99 -21.49 3.14 5.50
CA ASN A 99 -22.59 4.09 5.39
C ASN A 99 -22.33 5.04 4.22
N ARG A 100 -23.38 5.74 3.76
CA ARG A 100 -23.31 6.60 2.57
C ARG A 100 -22.27 7.71 2.75
N ALA A 101 -21.31 7.76 1.83
CA ALA A 101 -20.43 8.89 1.59
C ALA A 101 -20.87 9.61 0.31
N GLY A 102 -21.39 10.82 0.44
CA GLY A 102 -22.01 11.59 -0.64
C GLY A 102 -21.12 12.74 -1.17
N GLU A 103 -21.79 13.72 -1.78
CA GLU A 103 -21.13 14.87 -2.44
C GLU A 103 -20.26 15.70 -1.50
N GLU A 104 -20.39 15.54 -0.19
CA GLU A 104 -19.50 16.16 0.79
C GLU A 104 -18.03 15.82 0.55
N LEU A 105 -17.72 14.65 -0.04
CA LEU A 105 -16.34 14.28 -0.39
C LEU A 105 -15.76 15.14 -1.52
N LEU A 106 -16.61 15.74 -2.35
CA LEU A 106 -16.24 16.54 -3.53
C LEU A 106 -16.07 18.03 -3.20
N ALA A 107 -16.43 18.45 -2.00
CA ALA A 107 -16.37 19.85 -1.56
C ALA A 107 -14.94 20.41 -1.46
N SER A 108 -13.94 19.53 -1.59
CA SER A 108 -12.53 19.81 -1.38
C SER A 108 -11.72 19.43 -2.61
N ALA A 109 -10.71 20.25 -2.94
CA ALA A 109 -9.75 19.89 -3.98
C ALA A 109 -8.89 18.67 -3.55
N LEU A 110 -8.59 18.55 -2.25
CA LEU A 110 -7.96 17.39 -1.63
C LEU A 110 -8.78 16.95 -0.41
N PHE A 111 -9.13 15.67 -0.35
CA PHE A 111 -9.72 15.00 0.78
C PHE A 111 -8.67 14.11 1.45
N LEU A 112 -8.48 14.31 2.77
CA LEU A 112 -7.64 13.49 3.62
C LEU A 112 -8.37 13.17 4.93
N VAL A 113 -8.22 11.93 5.41
CA VAL A 113 -8.69 11.57 6.75
C VAL A 113 -7.65 11.99 7.78
N ASN A 114 -8.02 12.86 8.71
CA ASN A 114 -7.14 13.22 9.83
C ASN A 114 -7.14 12.14 10.91
N VAL A 115 -5.97 11.86 11.46
CA VAL A 115 -5.76 10.77 12.43
C VAL A 115 -4.95 11.23 13.64
N PRO A 116 -5.17 10.63 14.83
CA PRO A 116 -4.52 11.10 16.06
C PRO A 116 -3.04 10.71 16.21
N TRP A 117 -2.48 9.93 15.27
CA TRP A 117 -1.07 9.47 15.30
C TRP A 117 -0.13 10.32 14.44
N MET A 118 1.16 9.95 14.43
CA MET A 118 2.32 10.76 14.01
C MET A 118 2.19 11.49 12.65
N ALA A 119 1.56 10.88 11.63
CA ALA A 119 1.45 11.51 10.31
C ALA A 119 0.36 12.60 10.24
N HIS A 120 -0.55 12.65 11.22
CA HIS A 120 -1.75 13.47 11.24
C HIS A 120 -2.77 13.21 10.12
N VAL A 121 -2.40 12.49 9.06
CA VAL A 121 -3.27 12.09 7.94
C VAL A 121 -3.17 10.58 7.72
N ALA A 122 -4.27 9.94 7.30
CA ALA A 122 -4.32 8.51 7.00
C ALA A 122 -3.99 8.23 5.54
N GLY A 123 -3.20 7.19 5.29
CA GLY A 123 -2.92 6.70 3.93
C GLY A 123 -4.01 5.81 3.34
N GLY A 124 -4.92 5.31 4.19
CA GLY A 124 -5.90 4.28 3.79
C GLY A 124 -7.14 4.79 3.06
N PHE A 125 -7.41 6.10 3.09
CA PHE A 125 -8.42 6.71 2.22
C PHE A 125 -8.07 8.18 1.97
N PHE A 126 -7.95 8.55 0.70
CA PHE A 126 -7.69 9.91 0.26
C PHE A 126 -8.15 10.10 -1.18
N GLY A 127 -8.25 11.35 -1.63
CA GLY A 127 -8.52 11.65 -3.03
C GLY A 127 -8.66 13.13 -3.28
N GLY A 128 -8.88 13.50 -4.52
CA GLY A 128 -8.99 14.91 -4.90
C GLY A 128 -9.00 15.10 -6.40
N THR A 129 -8.69 16.32 -6.82
CA THR A 129 -8.59 16.65 -8.23
C THR A 129 -7.44 15.88 -8.90
N PRO A 130 -7.51 15.62 -10.22
CA PRO A 130 -6.45 14.94 -10.94
C PRO A 130 -5.09 15.64 -10.83
N ALA A 131 -5.07 16.98 -10.76
CA ALA A 131 -3.83 17.74 -10.57
C ALA A 131 -3.15 17.42 -9.23
N LEU A 132 -3.92 17.28 -8.16
CA LEU A 132 -3.40 16.98 -6.83
C LEU A 132 -2.98 15.52 -6.69
N MET A 133 -3.72 14.59 -7.31
CA MET A 133 -3.29 13.19 -7.38
C MET A 133 -1.98 13.03 -8.16
N ARG A 134 -1.79 13.79 -9.24
CA ARG A 134 -0.51 13.84 -9.96
C ARG A 134 0.61 14.40 -9.10
N MET A 135 0.34 15.47 -8.34
CA MET A 135 1.31 16.05 -7.41
C MET A 135 1.72 15.04 -6.32
N ALA A 136 0.77 14.29 -5.76
CA ALA A 136 1.03 13.23 -4.79
C ALA A 136 2.01 12.18 -5.35
N ALA A 137 1.83 11.76 -6.60
CA ALA A 137 2.73 10.82 -7.26
C ALA A 137 4.13 11.41 -7.52
N ILE A 138 4.22 12.69 -7.91
CA ILE A 138 5.52 13.38 -8.08
C ILE A 138 6.28 13.44 -6.75
N LEU A 139 5.62 13.85 -5.67
CA LEU A 139 6.21 13.90 -4.34
C LEU A 139 6.62 12.51 -3.85
N THR A 140 5.84 11.48 -4.19
CA THR A 140 6.16 10.09 -3.86
C THR A 140 7.43 9.64 -4.58
N LYS A 141 7.57 9.90 -5.89
CA LYS A 141 8.78 9.57 -6.66
C LYS A 141 10.01 10.26 -6.06
N ALA A 142 9.89 11.55 -5.74
CA ALA A 142 10.97 12.31 -5.10
C ALA A 142 11.34 11.74 -3.73
N TYR A 143 10.35 11.38 -2.92
CA TYR A 143 10.58 10.82 -1.59
C TYR A 143 11.18 9.41 -1.61
N ILE A 144 10.78 8.56 -2.56
CA ILE A 144 11.44 7.27 -2.77
C ILE A 144 12.92 7.47 -3.11
N HIS A 145 13.22 8.40 -4.01
CA HIS A 145 14.59 8.68 -4.40
C HIS A 145 15.43 9.22 -3.23
N GLU A 146 14.89 10.17 -2.46
CA GLU A 146 15.49 10.70 -1.22
C GLU A 146 15.76 9.56 -0.23
N GLY A 147 14.73 8.74 0.04
CA GLY A 147 14.76 7.64 0.99
C GLY A 147 15.79 6.57 0.66
N ARG A 148 15.94 6.22 -0.63
CA ARG A 148 16.98 5.30 -1.09
C ARG A 148 18.38 5.87 -0.90
N THR A 149 18.59 7.14 -1.26
CA THR A 149 19.89 7.81 -1.09
C THR A 149 20.33 7.85 0.37
N ARG A 150 19.40 8.14 1.29
CA ARG A 150 19.68 8.16 2.74
C ARG A 150 19.56 6.78 3.43
N LYS A 151 19.19 5.73 2.69
CA LYS A 151 18.89 4.39 3.20
C LYS A 151 17.89 4.39 4.38
N HIS A 152 16.83 5.20 4.29
CA HIS A 152 15.83 5.33 5.33
C HIS A 152 14.47 5.81 4.78
N PHE A 153 13.38 5.29 5.34
CA PHE A 153 12.03 5.81 5.16
C PHE A 153 11.43 6.17 6.52
N ASP A 154 10.64 7.24 6.55
CA ASP A 154 9.86 7.59 7.73
C ASP A 154 8.81 6.52 8.00
N ARG A 155 8.51 6.29 9.28
CA ARG A 155 7.70 5.15 9.73
C ARG A 155 6.30 5.08 9.12
N THR A 156 5.75 6.21 8.70
CA THR A 156 4.40 6.32 8.14
C THR A 156 4.38 6.31 6.61
N ALA A 157 5.54 6.07 5.96
CA ALA A 157 5.68 5.85 4.52
C ALA A 157 4.90 6.86 3.66
N ASP A 158 3.85 6.41 2.95
CA ASP A 158 3.03 7.22 2.05
C ASP A 158 2.26 8.34 2.79
N GLU A 159 1.88 8.14 4.06
CA GLU A 159 1.21 9.17 4.85
C GLU A 159 2.11 10.40 5.04
N PHE A 160 3.43 10.20 5.09
CA PHE A 160 4.39 11.31 5.15
C PHE A 160 4.35 12.15 3.87
N VAL A 161 4.20 11.52 2.71
CA VAL A 161 4.06 12.21 1.42
C VAL A 161 2.74 12.96 1.35
N LEU A 162 1.64 12.33 1.78
CA LEU A 162 0.32 12.97 1.84
C LEU A 162 0.33 14.18 2.77
N LYS A 163 1.04 14.10 3.90
CA LYS A 163 1.23 15.24 4.80
C LYS A 163 2.01 16.37 4.15
N ARG A 164 3.08 16.08 3.40
CA ARG A 164 3.81 17.10 2.63
C ARG A 164 2.91 17.76 1.57
N LEU A 165 2.10 16.97 0.86
CA LEU A 165 1.12 17.52 -0.10
C LEU A 165 0.11 18.43 0.59
N TYR A 166 -0.40 18.01 1.74
CA TYR A 166 -1.32 18.81 2.54
C TYR A 166 -0.70 20.14 2.98
N ASP A 167 0.56 20.13 3.42
CA ASP A 167 1.25 21.33 3.92
C ASP A 167 1.55 22.37 2.84
N ILE A 168 1.57 21.99 1.56
CA ILE A 168 1.79 22.93 0.45
C ILE A 168 0.50 23.54 -0.11
N LEU A 169 -0.68 23.10 0.35
CA LEU A 169 -1.95 23.68 -0.09
C LEU A 169 -2.16 25.06 0.54
N GLU A 170 -2.37 26.07 -0.31
CA GLU A 170 -2.73 27.43 0.13
C GLU A 170 -4.12 27.46 0.76
N GLU A 171 -5.07 26.76 0.14
CA GLU A 171 -6.43 26.60 0.65
C GLU A 171 -6.61 25.20 1.27
N LYS A 172 -6.64 25.20 2.59
CA LYS A 172 -7.09 24.08 3.41
C LYS A 172 -8.62 24.00 3.31
N THR A 173 -9.15 22.81 3.04
CA THR A 173 -10.57 22.61 2.74
C THR A 173 -11.38 22.26 3.99
N ALA A 174 -12.70 22.40 3.96
CA ALA A 174 -13.58 22.32 5.14
C ALA A 174 -13.60 20.96 5.88
N LEU A 175 -13.03 19.90 5.31
CA LEU A 175 -12.87 18.59 5.93
C LEU A 175 -11.53 18.44 6.66
N ASP A 176 -10.72 19.48 6.65
CA ASP A 176 -9.52 19.63 7.45
C ASP A 176 -9.90 19.73 8.92
N CYS A 177 -9.70 18.62 9.63
CA CYS A 177 -9.80 18.59 11.07
C CYS A 177 -8.51 19.19 11.63
N GLU A 178 -8.31 20.49 11.43
CA GLU A 178 -7.38 21.22 12.28
C GLU A 178 -7.89 21.11 13.72
N LYS A 179 -7.12 20.39 14.54
CA LYS A 179 -7.36 20.01 15.94
C LYS A 179 -8.09 18.67 16.07
N LYS A 180 -7.53 17.82 16.94
CA LYS A 180 -7.88 16.42 17.31
C LYS A 180 -9.35 16.14 17.69
N ASN A 181 -10.27 17.06 17.46
CA ASN A 181 -11.68 16.83 17.63
C ASN A 181 -12.17 16.05 16.41
N ARG A 182 -12.32 14.74 16.62
CA ARG A 182 -13.04 13.76 15.78
C ARG A 182 -13.78 14.46 14.66
N SER A 183 -13.34 14.28 13.41
CA SER A 183 -14.21 14.57 12.28
C SER A 183 -15.56 13.95 12.61
N ARG A 184 -16.62 14.76 12.70
CA ARG A 184 -17.98 14.25 12.91
C ARG A 184 -18.40 13.27 11.82
N TYR A 185 -17.63 13.21 10.73
CA TYR A 185 -17.82 12.36 9.57
C TYR A 185 -16.92 11.11 9.57
N LEU A 186 -15.84 11.08 10.36
CA LEU A 186 -14.81 10.05 10.28
C LEU A 186 -14.34 9.67 11.68
N LEU A 187 -15.04 8.73 12.30
CA LEU A 187 -14.44 7.90 13.34
C LEU A 187 -13.51 6.93 12.64
N PHE A 188 -12.20 7.01 12.90
CA PHE A 188 -11.31 5.91 12.51
C PHE A 188 -11.79 4.67 13.28
N SER A 189 -12.43 3.78 12.55
CA SER A 189 -13.27 2.75 13.14
C SER A 189 -12.49 1.52 13.56
N PRO A 190 -13.06 0.72 14.48
CA PRO A 190 -12.50 -0.55 14.88
C PRO A 190 -12.28 -1.48 13.67
N ARG A 191 -11.46 -2.51 13.87
CA ARG A 191 -11.50 -3.67 12.98
C ARG A 191 -12.83 -4.37 13.19
N VAL A 192 -13.64 -4.43 12.13
CA VAL A 192 -14.99 -5.00 12.15
C VAL A 192 -14.97 -6.31 11.35
N PRO A 193 -15.39 -7.44 11.93
CA PRO A 193 -15.47 -8.69 11.18
C PRO A 193 -16.53 -8.61 10.07
N PRO A 194 -16.38 -9.37 8.96
CA PRO A 194 -17.25 -9.24 7.79
C PRO A 194 -18.76 -9.34 8.08
N ASP A 195 -19.15 -10.18 9.03
CA ASP A 195 -20.54 -10.41 9.44
C ASP A 195 -21.17 -9.25 10.23
N ARG A 196 -20.36 -8.27 10.66
CA ARG A 196 -20.82 -7.10 11.44
C ARG A 196 -20.69 -5.76 10.71
N LEU A 197 -20.27 -5.75 9.44
CA LEU A 197 -20.06 -4.51 8.68
C LEU A 197 -21.36 -3.68 8.55
N GLU A 198 -22.49 -4.33 8.28
CA GLU A 198 -23.81 -3.65 8.22
C GLU A 198 -24.21 -3.03 9.57
N ASP A 199 -23.92 -3.72 10.68
CA ASP A 199 -24.24 -3.21 12.01
C ASP A 199 -23.38 -2.00 12.37
N ALA A 200 -22.11 -1.99 11.98
CA ALA A 200 -21.25 -0.81 12.13
C ALA A 200 -21.83 0.41 11.39
N GLY A 201 -22.41 0.21 10.19
CA GLY A 201 -23.15 1.25 9.48
C GLY A 201 -24.33 1.82 10.28
N LYS A 202 -25.14 0.93 10.89
CA LYS A 202 -26.29 1.32 11.75
C LYS A 202 -25.85 2.03 13.04
N GLU A 203 -24.67 1.70 13.55
CA GLU A 203 -24.03 2.36 14.70
C GLU A 203 -23.47 3.75 14.34
N GLY A 204 -23.54 4.17 13.07
CA GLY A 204 -23.17 5.49 12.60
C GLY A 204 -21.72 5.59 12.09
N HIS A 205 -21.03 4.48 11.91
CA HIS A 205 -19.71 4.47 11.29
C HIS A 205 -19.82 4.78 9.79
N LEU A 206 -18.91 5.60 9.26
CA LEU A 206 -18.82 5.86 7.82
C LEU A 206 -17.88 4.86 7.13
N LEU A 207 -16.65 4.78 7.64
CA LEU A 207 -15.58 3.90 7.18
C LEU A 207 -15.20 2.92 8.29
N VAL A 208 -14.81 1.69 7.92
CA VAL A 208 -14.27 0.68 8.84
C VAL A 208 -13.08 -0.05 8.24
N ASN A 209 -12.20 -0.55 9.11
CA ASN A 209 -11.22 -1.55 8.71
C ASN A 209 -11.86 -2.94 8.81
N VAL A 210 -11.74 -3.76 7.78
CA VAL A 210 -12.22 -5.15 7.76
C VAL A 210 -11.30 -6.00 8.63
N GLY A 211 -11.88 -6.83 9.50
CA GLY A 211 -11.15 -7.76 10.37
C GLY A 211 -11.38 -9.21 9.94
N LEU A 212 -10.48 -9.78 9.14
CA LEU A 212 -10.59 -11.18 8.72
C LEU A 212 -10.19 -12.15 9.85
N PRO A 213 -10.94 -13.25 10.08
CA PRO A 213 -10.58 -14.26 11.07
C PRO A 213 -9.21 -14.87 10.77
N GLY A 214 -8.36 -15.00 11.80
CA GLY A 214 -7.07 -15.68 11.67
C GLY A 214 -6.01 -14.91 10.86
N SER A 215 -6.30 -13.71 10.34
CA SER A 215 -5.32 -12.90 9.64
C SER A 215 -4.23 -12.43 10.61
N ARG A 216 -3.08 -13.12 10.61
CA ARG A 216 -1.83 -12.52 11.06
C ARG A 216 -1.26 -11.71 9.90
N TYR A 217 -0.69 -10.56 10.21
CA TYR A 217 -0.27 -9.55 9.24
C TYR A 217 0.67 -10.12 8.15
N LYS A 218 0.44 -9.63 6.93
CA LYS A 218 1.30 -9.66 5.74
C LYS A 218 1.51 -11.03 5.10
N ASP A 219 0.65 -11.30 4.12
CA ASP A 219 1.02 -12.15 2.99
C ASP A 219 2.23 -11.56 2.28
N SER A 220 3.39 -12.14 2.52
CA SER A 220 4.32 -12.79 1.58
C SER A 220 5.58 -12.95 2.39
N SER A 221 5.91 -14.19 2.67
CA SER A 221 7.05 -14.41 3.52
C SER A 221 7.69 -15.75 3.29
N LEU A 222 8.91 -15.69 2.76
CA LEU A 222 9.82 -16.80 2.88
C LEU A 222 10.08 -16.97 4.38
N LEU A 223 9.81 -18.17 4.91
CA LEU A 223 10.20 -18.50 6.26
C LEU A 223 11.73 -18.60 6.27
N CYS A 224 12.37 -17.69 6.99
CA CYS A 224 13.82 -17.66 7.08
C CYS A 224 14.32 -18.16 8.44
N PHE A 225 15.46 -18.84 8.39
CA PHE A 225 16.16 -19.38 9.54
C PHE A 225 17.52 -18.68 9.66
N HIS A 226 17.57 -17.64 10.47
CA HIS A 226 18.79 -16.94 10.87
C HIS A 226 19.34 -17.55 12.17
N PRO A 227 20.65 -17.53 12.46
CA PRO A 227 21.21 -18.05 13.72
C PRO A 227 20.53 -17.51 14.99
N ASP A 228 20.11 -16.24 14.95
CA ASP A 228 19.50 -15.56 16.10
C ASP A 228 17.95 -15.54 16.08
N TRP A 229 17.31 -15.87 14.95
CA TRP A 229 15.86 -15.77 14.83
C TRP A 229 15.28 -16.66 13.73
N THR A 230 14.01 -17.04 13.89
CA THR A 230 13.22 -17.70 12.87
C THR A 230 11.98 -16.86 12.62
N ASP A 231 11.85 -16.33 11.41
CA ASP A 231 10.77 -15.42 11.07
C ASP A 231 10.54 -15.37 9.56
N THR A 232 9.37 -14.87 9.23
CA THR A 232 8.91 -14.55 7.89
C THR A 232 9.54 -13.24 7.37
N VAL A 233 10.13 -13.26 6.16
CA VAL A 233 10.70 -12.06 5.50
C VAL A 233 10.01 -11.76 4.17
N GLU A 234 9.77 -10.49 3.87
CA GLU A 234 9.20 -10.08 2.59
C GLU A 234 10.32 -10.00 1.53
N LEU A 235 10.08 -10.54 0.33
CA LEU A 235 11.03 -10.52 -0.77
C LEU A 235 10.41 -9.92 -2.04
N ASP A 236 11.24 -9.17 -2.76
CA ASP A 236 10.99 -8.73 -4.14
C ASP A 236 12.24 -9.08 -4.96
N LEU A 237 12.29 -10.33 -5.43
CA LEU A 237 13.45 -10.88 -6.12
C LEU A 237 13.73 -10.20 -7.47
N GLU A 238 12.69 -9.69 -8.13
CA GLU A 238 12.84 -9.01 -9.43
C GLU A 238 13.55 -7.66 -9.29
N ARG A 239 13.27 -6.91 -8.21
CA ARG A 239 14.00 -5.66 -7.89
C ARG A 239 15.17 -5.85 -6.94
N GLY A 240 15.35 -7.05 -6.39
CA GLY A 240 16.39 -7.36 -5.42
C GLY A 240 16.18 -6.66 -4.07
N TRP A 241 14.98 -6.73 -3.49
CA TRP A 241 14.72 -6.20 -2.14
C TRP A 241 14.31 -7.28 -1.14
N ILE A 242 14.67 -7.04 0.10
CA ILE A 242 14.23 -7.80 1.28
C ILE A 242 13.75 -6.84 2.36
N ASN A 243 12.66 -7.17 3.06
CA ASN A 243 12.24 -6.50 4.27
C ASN A 243 12.04 -7.50 5.41
N HIS A 244 12.68 -7.22 6.55
CA HIS A 244 12.42 -7.91 7.80
C HIS A 244 12.06 -6.91 8.88
N ARG A 245 10.79 -6.90 9.32
CA ARG A 245 10.28 -6.04 10.40
C ARG A 245 10.59 -4.54 10.21
N GLY A 246 10.62 -4.07 8.97
CA GLY A 246 10.96 -2.68 8.64
C GLY A 246 12.45 -2.42 8.39
N HIS A 247 13.32 -3.40 8.63
CA HIS A 247 14.70 -3.37 8.15
C HIS A 247 14.69 -3.74 6.67
N LEU A 248 15.06 -2.78 5.83
CA LEU A 248 15.14 -2.97 4.39
C LEU A 248 16.58 -3.33 4.00
N GLY A 249 16.72 -4.22 3.02
CA GLY A 249 18.00 -4.58 2.44
C GLY A 249 17.90 -4.79 0.92
N GLU A 250 19.06 -4.70 0.27
CA GLU A 250 19.23 -5.01 -1.15
C GLU A 250 19.78 -6.42 -1.31
N LEU A 251 19.32 -7.14 -2.31
CA LEU A 251 19.76 -8.50 -2.62
C LEU A 251 20.71 -8.47 -3.81
N GLU A 252 21.90 -9.03 -3.64
CA GLU A 252 22.91 -9.18 -4.68
C GLU A 252 23.13 -10.67 -4.95
N LYS A 253 23.14 -11.09 -6.22
CA LYS A 253 23.46 -12.47 -6.58
C LYS A 253 24.93 -12.74 -6.29
N VAL A 254 25.21 -13.84 -5.58
CA VAL A 254 26.58 -14.31 -5.39
C VAL A 254 26.92 -15.24 -6.54
N GLU A 255 27.89 -14.85 -7.37
CA GLU A 255 28.46 -15.73 -8.38
C GLU A 255 29.27 -16.83 -7.67
N PRO A 256 29.05 -18.12 -7.99
CA PRO A 256 29.83 -19.18 -7.38
C PRO A 256 31.32 -18.97 -7.71
N GLU A 257 32.18 -18.97 -6.68
CA GLU A 257 33.63 -18.95 -6.91
C GLU A 257 33.99 -20.16 -7.78
N LYS A 258 34.52 -19.92 -8.99
CA LYS A 258 35.03 -20.97 -9.89
C LYS A 258 36.29 -21.61 -9.30
N LYS A 259 36.16 -22.35 -8.20
CA LYS A 259 37.25 -23.16 -7.63
C LYS A 259 37.02 -24.63 -7.97
N GLY A 260 37.40 -24.98 -9.20
CA GLY A 260 37.90 -26.32 -9.56
C GLY A 260 37.05 -27.55 -9.21
N MET A 261 35.73 -27.43 -9.10
CA MET A 261 34.84 -28.57 -8.91
C MET A 261 33.88 -28.73 -10.09
N GLU A 262 33.66 -30.00 -10.42
CA GLU A 262 32.66 -30.51 -11.37
C GLU A 262 31.31 -29.84 -11.14
N GLU A 263 30.57 -29.63 -12.23
CA GLU A 263 29.25 -29.00 -12.30
C GLU A 263 28.37 -29.44 -11.12
N LEU A 264 28.34 -28.61 -10.07
CA LEU A 264 27.35 -28.73 -9.02
C LEU A 264 25.98 -28.46 -9.66
N PRO A 265 24.94 -29.24 -9.31
CA PRO A 265 23.59 -29.01 -9.82
C PRO A 265 23.20 -27.56 -9.51
N GLU A 266 22.56 -26.87 -10.45
CA GLU A 266 22.08 -25.48 -10.35
C GLU A 266 21.59 -25.17 -8.94
N THR A 267 22.49 -24.71 -8.06
CA THR A 267 22.18 -24.47 -6.65
C THR A 267 21.27 -23.27 -6.64
N GLY A 268 20.05 -23.41 -6.09
CA GLY A 268 19.11 -22.30 -6.01
C GLY A 268 19.78 -21.10 -5.35
N GLY A 269 19.65 -19.97 -6.03
CA GLY A 269 20.57 -18.84 -5.92
C GLY A 269 20.79 -18.38 -4.48
N VAL A 270 22.05 -18.36 -4.07
CA VAL A 270 22.48 -17.68 -2.84
C VAL A 270 22.53 -16.18 -3.13
N LEU A 271 21.88 -15.39 -2.28
CA LEU A 271 21.82 -13.93 -2.38
C LEU A 271 22.50 -13.29 -1.19
N ARG A 272 23.47 -12.40 -1.42
CA ARG A 272 24.02 -11.54 -0.38
C ARG A 272 23.01 -10.47 -0.01
N ILE A 273 22.81 -10.24 1.28
CA ILE A 273 21.90 -9.22 1.81
C ILE A 273 22.70 -7.98 2.24
N HIS A 274 22.37 -6.83 1.66
CA HIS A 274 22.91 -5.52 2.01
C HIS A 274 21.90 -4.72 2.82
N TRP A 275 21.86 -4.95 4.14
CA TRP A 275 20.95 -4.24 5.04
C TRP A 275 21.26 -2.75 5.11
N TRP A 276 20.23 -1.92 5.01
CA TRP A 276 20.35 -0.47 5.12
C TRP A 276 20.81 -0.01 6.51
N GLY A 277 20.32 -0.68 7.58
CA GLY A 277 20.67 -0.37 8.96
C GLY A 277 21.94 -1.05 9.48
N PHE A 278 22.48 -2.01 8.73
CA PHE A 278 23.60 -2.86 9.14
C PHE A 278 24.56 -3.08 7.95
N PRO A 279 25.24 -2.02 7.47
CA PRO A 279 26.01 -2.07 6.22
C PRO A 279 27.20 -3.05 6.26
N ASP A 280 27.68 -3.38 7.45
CA ASP A 280 28.80 -4.32 7.66
C ASP A 280 28.33 -5.77 7.91
N ALA A 281 27.01 -6.04 7.85
CA ALA A 281 26.49 -7.38 8.00
C ALA A 281 26.86 -8.24 6.78
N GLU A 282 27.46 -9.39 7.04
CA GLU A 282 27.78 -10.39 6.02
C GLU A 282 26.73 -11.50 6.06
N GLU A 283 25.53 -11.21 5.55
CA GLU A 283 24.42 -12.16 5.54
C GLU A 283 24.11 -12.68 4.14
N TYR A 284 23.80 -13.97 4.02
CA TYR A 284 23.48 -14.64 2.76
C TYR A 284 22.20 -15.45 2.86
N LEU A 285 21.24 -15.17 2.00
CA LEU A 285 19.97 -15.89 1.90
C LEU A 285 20.07 -17.02 0.89
N HIS A 286 19.82 -18.25 1.37
CA HIS A 286 19.70 -19.47 0.58
C HIS A 286 18.24 -19.67 0.17
N LEU A 287 17.88 -19.30 -1.07
CA LEU A 287 16.46 -19.26 -1.49
C LEU A 287 15.71 -20.59 -1.36
N ASP A 288 16.39 -21.72 -1.60
CA ASP A 288 15.77 -23.05 -1.57
C ASP A 288 15.37 -23.50 -0.16
N SER A 289 16.09 -23.01 0.86
CA SER A 289 15.93 -23.45 2.25
C SER A 289 15.40 -22.35 3.17
N GLY A 290 15.45 -21.09 2.73
CA GLY A 290 15.22 -19.92 3.59
C GLY A 290 16.32 -19.72 4.64
N ILE A 291 17.41 -20.49 4.62
CA ILE A 291 18.49 -20.31 5.60
C ILE A 291 19.20 -18.98 5.32
N ILE A 292 19.48 -18.23 6.38
CA ILE A 292 20.38 -17.07 6.33
C ILE A 292 21.66 -17.43 7.06
N THR A 293 22.81 -17.36 6.38
CA THR A 293 24.14 -17.57 6.99
C THR A 293 24.83 -16.24 7.28
N VAL A 294 25.69 -16.20 8.31
CA VAL A 294 26.50 -15.03 8.69
C VAL A 294 27.98 -15.32 8.44
N GLY A 295 28.67 -14.41 7.75
CA GLY A 295 30.11 -14.48 7.40
C GLY A 295 30.40 -15.22 6.10
N ASN A 296 30.02 -16.50 6.01
CA ASN A 296 30.28 -17.32 4.82
C ASN A 296 28.99 -17.61 4.03
N ALA A 297 29.09 -17.46 2.70
CA ALA A 297 28.06 -17.83 1.73
C ALA A 297 27.86 -19.34 1.67
#